data_AF-A0A653TBG3-F1
#
_entry.id   AF-A0A653TBG3-F1
#
_cell.length_a   1.000
_cell.length_b   1.000
_cell.length_c   1.000
_cell.angle_alpha   90.00
_cell.angle_beta   90.00
_cell.angle_gamma   90.00
#
_symmetry.space_group_name_H-M   'P 1'
#
loop_
_entity.id
_entity.type
_entity.pdbx_description
1 polymer ?
#
loop_
_entity_poly.entity_id
_entity_poly.type
_entity_poly.pdbx_seq_one_letter_code
_entity_poly.pdbx_strand_id
1 'polypeptide(L)'
;MTPRRERDESGAVAVIAAVTLVLLVGCAALAFDLGNAWARARAVQLQADVSAMSAGHLLPMTSANRGSVAAEVATYLNRNQPSGSPTVSGADLVDGDTTDGEVTFTHADGTSCADQCVQMSVLAPPAVVDFAFAGVLGFDGTDVQRRATVRAFSELPPTEDVIPLWLPSGCGYGAVDGDTTQGLSLLPPTPTPTTPFTVSPIGSHTLSGPAKAVARGGQVSVTGWSIGSVPNNTRKASLRLVAPDGSFFVDYAVSESRPSGTLTVPTFQIGPEVSSTSGTWRAYGLLEANGNGRLEYSRTSVEVVVSAPVTPSPSASPSARPSAAPSPSPGATATTPAPSASTSPTSVPVGCAGQDRGNFGQLLSPRKDVGAKQSLALNMALGLDHVLVPFDFTARTPTKSCTAGGGLISGAVPDSVSRDGNNCIEGDTGNDGPRLFDGLVTGTGGHPGRLDVVNGPTTCAGRSDRVVGGRAVNNDLLSCFLRGGASLATISQDSGVTTDMLDARVLDSPRFVWLPLVVATDRAQKDFQPILDFVPAFITSETTTVNGASTPAENGVEVNGNSVKVIRLFAFNKDALPVAERSPTTSYRPELGRPLVRLVG
;
A
#
# COMPACT_ATOMS: atom_id res chain seq x y z
N MET A 1 0.66 -69.17 71.75
CA MET A 1 0.45 -68.24 70.63
C MET A 1 0.21 -69.06 69.37
N THR A 2 -1.05 -69.29 69.02
CA THR A 2 -1.40 -69.89 67.72
C THR A 2 -1.14 -68.85 66.64
N PRO A 3 -0.36 -69.16 65.59
CA PRO A 3 -0.11 -68.22 64.51
C PRO A 3 -1.45 -67.82 63.90
N ARG A 4 -1.72 -66.53 63.89
CA ARG A 4 -2.91 -65.95 63.26
C ARG A 4 -2.81 -66.30 61.79
N ARG A 5 -3.71 -67.15 61.28
CA ARG A 5 -3.80 -67.49 59.86
C ARG A 5 -4.03 -66.20 59.11
N GLU A 6 -2.98 -65.66 58.48
CA GLU A 6 -3.08 -64.47 57.65
C GLU A 6 -4.13 -64.77 56.57
N ARG A 7 -5.13 -63.90 56.45
CA ARG A 7 -6.12 -64.04 55.39
C ARG A 7 -5.37 -63.83 54.08
N ASP A 8 -5.41 -64.84 53.24
CA ASP A 8 -4.81 -64.79 51.92
C ASP A 8 -5.66 -63.88 51.02
N GLU A 9 -5.12 -62.69 50.71
CA GLU A 9 -5.77 -61.69 49.86
C GLU A 9 -5.54 -61.93 48.36
N SER A 10 -4.88 -63.03 47.98
CA SER A 10 -4.55 -63.35 46.58
C SER A 10 -5.75 -63.30 45.63
N GLY A 11 -6.94 -63.71 46.11
CA GLY A 11 -8.18 -63.62 45.33
C GLY A 11 -8.64 -62.18 45.06
N ALA A 12 -8.53 -61.29 46.04
CA ALA A 12 -8.88 -59.88 45.86
C ALA A 12 -7.89 -59.17 44.93
N VAL A 13 -6.59 -59.49 45.05
CA VAL A 13 -5.54 -58.98 44.16
C VAL A 13 -5.79 -59.41 42.71
N ALA A 14 -6.18 -60.66 42.48
CA ALA A 14 -6.49 -61.16 41.14
C ALA A 14 -7.66 -60.40 40.48
N VAL A 15 -8.73 -60.14 41.24
CA VAL A 15 -9.90 -59.37 40.74
C VAL A 15 -9.51 -57.93 40.42
N ILE A 16 -8.80 -57.25 41.33
CA ILE A 16 -8.37 -55.86 41.12
C ILE A 16 -7.43 -55.77 39.90
N ALA A 17 -6.48 -56.70 39.76
CA ALA A 17 -5.58 -56.75 38.61
C ALA A 17 -6.35 -56.96 37.30
N ALA A 18 -7.34 -57.87 37.27
CA ALA A 18 -8.16 -58.12 36.09
C ALA A 18 -8.98 -56.88 35.69
N VAL A 19 -9.66 -56.23 36.64
CA VAL A 19 -10.43 -55.00 36.39
C VAL A 19 -9.51 -53.86 35.92
N THR A 20 -8.34 -53.70 36.54
CA THR A 20 -7.36 -52.68 36.16
C THR A 20 -6.80 -52.94 34.76
N LEU A 21 -6.51 -54.19 34.40
CA LEU A 21 -6.04 -54.55 33.07
C LEU A 21 -7.08 -54.21 31.99
N VAL A 22 -8.35 -54.55 32.22
CA VAL A 22 -9.45 -54.20 31.30
C VAL A 22 -9.57 -52.69 31.15
N LEU A 23 -9.47 -51.93 32.25
CA LEU A 23 -9.50 -50.47 32.21
C LEU A 23 -8.31 -49.90 31.40
N LEU A 24 -7.09 -50.39 31.65
CA LEU A 24 -5.89 -49.93 30.94
C LEU A 24 -5.95 -50.26 29.45
N VAL A 25 -6.41 -51.46 29.08
CA VAL A 25 -6.64 -51.85 27.68
C VAL A 25 -7.72 -50.98 27.05
N GLY A 26 -8.80 -50.69 27.77
CA GLY A 26 -9.86 -49.78 27.31
C GLY A 26 -9.37 -48.35 27.07
N CYS A 27 -8.52 -47.81 27.95
CA CYS A 27 -7.89 -46.51 27.74
C CYS A 27 -6.91 -46.50 26.57
N ALA A 28 -6.11 -47.56 26.40
CA ALA A 28 -5.17 -47.68 25.28
C ALA A 28 -5.90 -47.79 23.93
N ALA A 29 -6.98 -48.58 23.89
CA ALA A 29 -7.90 -48.69 22.76
C ALA A 29 -8.45 -47.32 22.35
N LEU A 30 -9.02 -46.58 23.31
CA LEU A 30 -9.55 -45.24 23.09
C LEU A 30 -8.47 -44.28 22.56
N ALA A 31 -7.26 -44.33 23.13
CA ALA A 31 -6.15 -43.49 22.70
C ALA A 31 -5.73 -43.78 21.25
N PHE A 32 -5.71 -45.05 20.84
CA PHE A 32 -5.39 -45.45 19.47
C PHE A 32 -6.46 -44.99 18.48
N ASP A 33 -7.73 -45.20 18.80
CA ASP A 33 -8.87 -44.84 17.94
C ASP A 33 -9.00 -43.32 17.77
N LEU A 34 -8.87 -42.56 18.87
CA LEU A 34 -8.81 -41.09 18.81
C LEU A 34 -7.58 -40.59 18.05
N GLY A 35 -6.43 -41.25 18.21
CA GLY A 35 -5.22 -40.93 17.47
C GLY A 35 -5.39 -41.12 15.96
N ASN A 36 -6.02 -42.21 15.54
CA ASN A 36 -6.34 -42.48 14.14
C ASN A 36 -7.36 -41.46 13.58
N ALA A 37 -8.41 -41.13 14.35
CA ALA A 37 -9.39 -40.12 13.95
C ALA A 37 -8.75 -38.73 13.80
N TRP A 38 -7.85 -38.36 14.71
CA TRP A 38 -7.10 -37.10 14.61
C TRP A 38 -6.14 -37.07 13.41
N ALA A 39 -5.43 -38.18 13.15
CA ALA A 39 -4.57 -38.29 11.98
C ALA A 39 -5.39 -38.16 10.67
N ARG A 40 -6.57 -38.80 10.60
CA ARG A 40 -7.50 -38.65 9.47
C ARG A 40 -7.95 -37.21 9.31
N ALA A 41 -8.32 -36.54 10.41
CA ALA A 41 -8.73 -35.14 10.40
C ALA A 41 -7.69 -34.22 9.75
N ARG A 42 -6.40 -34.44 10.03
CA ARG A 42 -5.33 -33.66 9.41
C ARG A 42 -5.18 -33.95 7.93
N ALA A 43 -5.36 -35.19 7.50
CA ALA A 43 -5.34 -35.55 6.09
C ALA A 43 -6.51 -34.91 5.32
N VAL A 44 -7.73 -34.93 5.89
CA VAL A 44 -8.90 -34.27 5.29
C VAL A 44 -8.74 -32.75 5.26
N GLN A 45 -8.13 -32.14 6.28
CA GLN A 45 -7.80 -30.71 6.24
C GLN A 45 -6.81 -30.39 5.11
N LEU A 46 -5.73 -31.16 4.99
CA LEU A 46 -4.75 -30.97 3.91
C LEU A 46 -5.39 -31.12 2.53
N GLN A 47 -6.29 -32.10 2.36
CA GLN A 47 -7.06 -32.30 1.14
C GLN A 47 -7.91 -31.06 0.82
N ALA A 48 -8.63 -30.50 1.81
CA ALA A 48 -9.42 -29.28 1.64
C ALA A 48 -8.54 -28.07 1.27
N ASP A 49 -7.44 -27.85 2.00
CA ASP A 49 -6.52 -26.73 1.81
C ASP A 49 -5.90 -26.73 0.40
N VAL A 50 -5.39 -27.89 -0.04
CA VAL A 50 -4.80 -28.06 -1.38
C VAL A 50 -5.84 -27.83 -2.46
N SER A 51 -7.06 -28.32 -2.29
CA SER A 51 -8.14 -28.19 -3.28
C SER A 51 -8.66 -26.76 -3.36
N ALA A 52 -8.75 -26.06 -2.23
CA ALA A 52 -9.11 -24.65 -2.20
C ALA A 52 -8.04 -23.80 -2.88
N MET A 53 -6.75 -24.00 -2.57
CA MET A 53 -5.65 -23.28 -3.22
C MET A 53 -5.55 -23.53 -4.72
N SER A 54 -5.71 -24.79 -5.15
CA SER A 54 -5.55 -25.13 -6.56
C SER A 54 -6.64 -24.49 -7.42
N ALA A 55 -7.88 -24.47 -6.96
CA ALA A 55 -8.99 -23.88 -7.70
C ALA A 55 -9.12 -22.36 -7.53
N GLY A 56 -8.50 -21.76 -6.51
CA GLY A 56 -8.66 -20.34 -6.23
C GLY A 56 -8.18 -19.41 -7.35
N HIS A 57 -7.31 -19.87 -8.27
CA HIS A 57 -6.86 -19.06 -9.42
C HIS A 57 -7.96 -18.82 -10.47
N LEU A 58 -9.06 -19.59 -10.38
CA LEU A 58 -10.25 -19.45 -11.22
C LEU A 58 -11.24 -18.42 -10.66
N LEU A 59 -10.93 -17.83 -9.50
CA LEU A 59 -11.72 -16.73 -8.94
C LEU A 59 -11.41 -15.40 -9.67
N PRO A 60 -12.36 -14.45 -9.75
CA PRO A 60 -13.70 -14.54 -9.19
C PRO A 60 -14.58 -15.58 -9.89
N MET A 61 -15.38 -16.31 -9.10
CA MET A 61 -16.39 -17.20 -9.65
C MET A 61 -17.50 -16.37 -10.28
N THR A 62 -17.86 -16.74 -11.49
CA THR A 62 -18.99 -16.21 -12.25
C THR A 62 -19.94 -17.35 -12.60
N SER A 63 -21.17 -17.01 -12.97
CA SER A 63 -22.13 -18.01 -13.45
C SER A 63 -21.59 -18.88 -14.60
N ALA A 64 -20.72 -18.33 -15.44
CA ALA A 64 -20.11 -19.03 -16.57
C ALA A 64 -18.99 -20.03 -16.19
N ASN A 65 -18.23 -19.76 -15.12
CA ASN A 65 -17.09 -20.61 -14.73
C ASN A 65 -17.34 -21.44 -13.46
N ARG A 66 -18.49 -21.31 -12.78
CA ARG A 66 -18.82 -22.04 -11.54
C ARG A 66 -18.56 -23.54 -11.63
N GLY A 67 -19.02 -24.18 -12.71
CA GLY A 67 -18.81 -25.62 -12.93
C GLY A 67 -17.33 -25.98 -13.14
N SER A 68 -16.55 -25.11 -13.78
CA SER A 68 -15.10 -25.30 -13.95
C SER A 68 -14.35 -25.17 -12.63
N VAL A 69 -14.74 -24.23 -11.76
CA VAL A 69 -14.18 -24.10 -10.41
C VAL A 69 -14.44 -25.37 -9.60
N ALA A 70 -15.69 -25.85 -9.57
CA ALA A 70 -16.06 -27.06 -8.86
C ALA A 70 -15.37 -28.32 -9.41
N ALA A 71 -15.23 -28.44 -10.74
CA ALA A 71 -14.48 -29.54 -11.35
C ALA A 71 -12.99 -29.54 -10.98
N GLU A 72 -12.37 -28.37 -10.88
CA GLU A 72 -10.97 -28.23 -10.42
C GLU A 72 -10.86 -28.64 -8.94
N VAL A 73 -11.78 -28.19 -8.07
CA VAL A 73 -11.83 -28.62 -6.67
C VAL A 73 -11.98 -30.14 -6.58
N ALA A 74 -12.94 -30.74 -7.29
CA ALA A 74 -13.15 -32.18 -7.32
C ALA A 74 -11.89 -32.95 -7.76
N THR A 75 -11.18 -32.44 -8.77
CA THR A 75 -9.92 -33.04 -9.25
C THR A 75 -8.87 -33.12 -8.13
N TYR A 76 -8.69 -32.05 -7.35
CA TYR A 76 -7.72 -32.03 -6.26
C TYR A 76 -8.18 -32.75 -5.00
N LEU A 77 -9.49 -32.76 -4.71
CA LEU A 77 -10.07 -33.59 -3.64
C LEU A 77 -9.79 -35.06 -3.93
N ASN A 78 -10.08 -35.53 -5.15
CA ASN A 78 -9.87 -36.92 -5.54
C ASN A 78 -8.39 -37.30 -5.61
N ARG A 79 -7.51 -36.38 -6.04
CA ARG A 79 -6.06 -36.65 -6.09
C ARG A 79 -5.41 -36.73 -4.71
N ASN A 80 -5.94 -36.03 -3.72
CA ASN A 80 -5.44 -35.98 -2.35
C ASN A 80 -6.35 -36.72 -1.36
N GLN A 81 -7.16 -37.66 -1.85
CA GLN A 81 -8.20 -38.34 -1.10
C GLN A 81 -7.61 -39.22 0.02
N PRO A 82 -7.93 -38.94 1.30
CA PRO A 82 -7.66 -39.87 2.39
C PRO A 82 -8.48 -41.15 2.19
N SER A 83 -7.97 -42.30 2.63
CA SER A 83 -8.75 -43.55 2.64
C SER A 83 -10.12 -43.36 3.34
N GLY A 84 -11.14 -44.06 2.87
CA GLY A 84 -12.49 -43.98 3.46
C GLY A 84 -13.27 -42.71 3.12
N SER A 85 -12.68 -41.78 2.35
CA SER A 85 -13.43 -40.67 1.73
C SER A 85 -14.03 -41.15 0.40
N PRO A 86 -15.22 -40.68 -0.03
CA PRO A 86 -15.75 -40.94 -1.37
C PRO A 86 -15.05 -40.12 -2.45
N THR A 87 -15.13 -40.60 -3.70
CA THR A 87 -14.75 -39.81 -4.89
C THR A 87 -15.91 -38.91 -5.26
N VAL A 88 -15.61 -37.66 -5.60
CA VAL A 88 -16.62 -36.61 -5.86
C VAL A 88 -16.49 -36.06 -7.26
N SER A 89 -17.60 -35.65 -7.85
CA SER A 89 -17.66 -34.94 -9.14
C SER A 89 -17.77 -33.44 -8.93
N GLY A 90 -17.54 -32.64 -9.97
CA GLY A 90 -17.81 -31.20 -9.89
C GLY A 90 -19.29 -30.85 -9.74
N ALA A 91 -20.20 -31.76 -10.09
CA ALA A 91 -21.65 -31.55 -9.94
C ALA A 91 -22.10 -31.79 -8.49
N ASP A 92 -21.55 -32.82 -7.86
CA ASP A 92 -21.72 -33.17 -6.44
C ASP A 92 -21.42 -31.95 -5.57
N LEU A 93 -20.28 -31.28 -5.81
CA LEU A 93 -19.81 -30.15 -5.01
C LEU A 93 -20.60 -28.83 -5.15
N VAL A 94 -21.69 -28.78 -5.92
CA VAL A 94 -22.49 -27.55 -6.11
C VAL A 94 -24.00 -27.79 -6.06
N ASP A 95 -24.42 -28.97 -5.62
CA ASP A 95 -25.84 -29.34 -5.53
C ASP A 95 -26.46 -28.97 -4.16
N GLY A 96 -25.62 -28.57 -3.19
CA GLY A 96 -26.03 -28.18 -1.85
C GLY A 96 -26.17 -29.34 -0.87
N ASP A 97 -25.87 -30.57 -1.28
CA ASP A 97 -25.58 -31.68 -0.37
C ASP A 97 -24.21 -31.45 0.28
N THR A 98 -24.06 -31.85 1.53
CA THR A 98 -22.79 -31.72 2.26
C THR A 98 -22.16 -33.08 2.56
N THR A 99 -22.84 -34.17 2.20
CA THR A 99 -22.43 -35.55 2.48
C THR A 99 -21.37 -36.05 1.51
N ASP A 100 -21.20 -35.41 0.36
CA ASP A 100 -20.13 -35.57 -0.62
C ASP A 100 -19.20 -34.35 -0.68
N GLY A 101 -19.28 -33.47 0.33
CA GLY A 101 -18.56 -32.21 0.34
C GLY A 101 -19.30 -31.14 -0.47
N GLU A 102 -18.85 -29.89 -0.39
CA GLU A 102 -19.57 -28.78 -1.01
C GLU A 102 -18.61 -27.62 -1.27
N VAL A 103 -18.85 -26.88 -2.35
CA VAL A 103 -18.15 -25.63 -2.67
C VAL A 103 -19.12 -24.46 -2.60
N THR A 104 -18.96 -23.66 -1.55
CA THR A 104 -19.74 -22.43 -1.37
C THR A 104 -18.96 -21.21 -1.83
N PHE A 105 -19.66 -20.25 -2.42
CA PHE A 105 -19.07 -19.02 -2.94
C PHE A 105 -19.67 -17.79 -2.25
N THR A 106 -18.80 -16.86 -1.86
CA THR A 106 -19.21 -15.64 -1.14
C THR A 106 -18.46 -14.41 -1.65
N HIS A 107 -19.04 -13.24 -1.41
CA HIS A 107 -18.35 -11.96 -1.54
C HIS A 107 -17.26 -11.81 -0.47
N ALA A 108 -16.52 -10.72 -0.58
CA ALA A 108 -15.49 -10.29 0.35
C ALA A 108 -15.95 -10.17 1.81
N ASP A 109 -17.21 -9.86 2.03
CA ASP A 109 -17.84 -9.68 3.34
C ASP A 109 -18.43 -10.99 3.91
N GLY A 110 -18.33 -12.09 3.17
CA GLY A 110 -18.89 -13.40 3.53
C GLY A 110 -20.35 -13.61 3.14
N THR A 111 -21.01 -12.63 2.50
CA THR A 111 -22.37 -12.81 1.99
C THR A 111 -22.38 -13.74 0.78
N SER A 112 -23.42 -14.56 0.63
CA SER A 112 -23.57 -15.46 -0.53
C SER A 112 -23.69 -14.67 -1.83
N CYS A 113 -23.08 -15.17 -2.90
CA CYS A 113 -23.14 -14.53 -4.22
C CYS A 113 -23.39 -15.53 -5.33
N ALA A 114 -24.05 -15.07 -6.38
CA ALA A 114 -24.32 -15.85 -7.59
C ALA A 114 -23.35 -15.53 -8.73
N ASP A 115 -22.64 -14.41 -8.65
CA ASP A 115 -21.69 -13.92 -9.64
C ASP A 115 -20.62 -13.05 -8.98
N GLN A 116 -19.46 -12.93 -9.63
CA GLN A 116 -18.29 -12.19 -9.16
C GLN A 116 -17.85 -12.50 -7.73
N CYS A 117 -17.95 -13.77 -7.34
CA CYS A 117 -17.56 -14.23 -6.02
C CYS A 117 -16.06 -14.33 -5.89
N VAL A 118 -15.46 -13.50 -5.03
CA VAL A 118 -14.02 -13.48 -4.80
C VAL A 118 -13.57 -14.49 -3.74
N GLN A 119 -14.49 -15.13 -3.03
CA GLN A 119 -14.19 -16.11 -1.99
C GLN A 119 -14.89 -17.44 -2.27
N MET A 120 -14.18 -18.53 -1.99
CA MET A 120 -14.65 -19.90 -2.13
C MET A 120 -14.31 -20.68 -0.86
N SER A 121 -15.28 -21.43 -0.33
CA SER A 121 -15.08 -22.35 0.78
C SER A 121 -15.34 -23.77 0.31
N VAL A 122 -14.33 -24.62 0.45
CA VAL A 122 -14.35 -26.04 0.11
C VAL A 122 -14.56 -26.84 1.38
N LEU A 123 -15.69 -27.53 1.46
CA LEU A 123 -15.96 -28.57 2.43
C LEU A 123 -15.55 -29.90 1.79
N ALA A 124 -14.53 -30.56 2.32
CA ALA A 124 -14.13 -31.87 1.81
C ALA A 124 -15.22 -32.92 2.13
N PRO A 125 -15.38 -33.97 1.31
CA PRO A 125 -16.24 -35.10 1.65
C PRO A 125 -15.80 -35.76 2.96
N PRO A 126 -16.73 -36.30 3.76
CA PRO A 126 -16.41 -37.00 5.01
C PRO A 126 -15.51 -38.20 4.74
N ALA A 127 -14.52 -38.42 5.60
CA ALA A 127 -13.72 -39.62 5.60
C ALA A 127 -14.07 -40.50 6.80
N VAL A 128 -14.47 -41.74 6.53
CA VAL A 128 -14.79 -42.72 7.57
C VAL A 128 -13.51 -43.19 8.27
N VAL A 129 -13.52 -43.18 9.60
CA VAL A 129 -12.47 -43.75 10.45
C VAL A 129 -13.05 -44.93 11.18
N ASP A 130 -12.67 -46.13 10.75
CA ASP A 130 -13.01 -47.35 11.47
C ASP A 130 -12.23 -47.42 12.79
N PHE A 131 -12.95 -47.66 13.89
CA PHE A 131 -12.33 -47.86 15.19
C PHE A 131 -11.88 -49.31 15.34
N ALA A 132 -10.61 -49.50 15.67
CA ALA A 132 -10.02 -50.82 15.79
C ALA A 132 -10.44 -51.52 17.08
N PHE A 133 -10.62 -50.76 18.17
CA PHE A 133 -10.87 -51.34 19.49
C PHE A 133 -12.18 -50.88 20.13
N ALA A 134 -12.68 -49.68 19.79
CA ALA A 134 -13.96 -49.19 20.29
C ALA A 134 -15.17 -50.02 19.81
N GLY A 135 -15.01 -50.88 18.78
CA GLY A 135 -16.03 -51.83 18.35
C GLY A 135 -16.48 -52.79 19.47
N VAL A 136 -15.61 -53.11 20.43
CA VAL A 136 -15.97 -53.90 21.63
C VAL A 136 -17.01 -53.18 22.50
N LEU A 137 -17.06 -51.86 22.42
CA LEU A 137 -18.02 -51.00 23.12
C LEU A 137 -19.22 -50.61 22.24
N GLY A 138 -19.32 -51.15 21.01
CA GLY A 138 -20.40 -50.87 20.07
C GLY A 138 -20.21 -49.60 19.24
N PHE A 139 -18.97 -49.09 19.12
CA PHE A 139 -18.65 -47.97 18.24
C PHE A 139 -17.81 -48.46 17.05
N ASP A 140 -18.37 -48.43 15.85
CA ASP A 140 -17.70 -48.96 14.66
C ASP A 140 -16.80 -47.92 13.97
N GLY A 141 -17.02 -46.62 14.20
CA GLY A 141 -16.20 -45.56 13.64
C GLY A 141 -16.73 -44.15 13.86
N THR A 142 -16.12 -43.18 13.19
CA THR A 142 -16.56 -41.79 13.11
C THR A 142 -16.26 -41.19 11.75
N ASP A 143 -17.12 -40.29 11.29
CA ASP A 143 -16.86 -39.48 10.11
C ASP A 143 -16.06 -38.24 10.49
N VAL A 144 -15.12 -37.88 9.63
CA VAL A 144 -14.31 -36.68 9.82
C VAL A 144 -14.38 -35.82 8.57
N GLN A 145 -14.83 -34.57 8.75
CA GLN A 145 -14.96 -33.59 7.68
C GLN A 145 -14.19 -32.31 8.04
N ARG A 146 -13.66 -31.62 7.02
CA ARG A 146 -12.90 -30.36 7.19
C ARG A 146 -13.21 -29.38 6.08
N ARG A 147 -12.95 -28.10 6.37
CA ARG A 147 -13.24 -26.98 5.50
C ARG A 147 -11.98 -26.15 5.29
N ALA A 148 -11.79 -25.66 4.09
CA ALA A 148 -10.78 -24.68 3.75
C ALA A 148 -11.43 -23.55 2.96
N THR A 149 -11.03 -22.30 3.23
CA THR A 149 -11.52 -21.16 2.48
C THR A 149 -10.35 -20.50 1.77
N VAL A 150 -10.59 -20.12 0.52
CA VAL A 150 -9.66 -19.39 -0.30
C VAL A 150 -10.32 -18.10 -0.76
N ARG A 151 -9.54 -17.04 -0.88
CA ARG A 151 -10.03 -15.77 -1.42
C ARG A 151 -9.04 -15.19 -2.41
N ALA A 152 -9.58 -14.68 -3.50
CA ALA A 152 -8.86 -13.88 -4.48
C ALA A 152 -8.91 -12.41 -4.09
N PHE A 153 -7.75 -11.77 -4.17
CA PHE A 153 -7.60 -10.34 -3.96
C PHE A 153 -6.96 -9.71 -5.19
N SER A 154 -7.36 -8.47 -5.46
CA SER A 154 -6.60 -7.60 -6.33
C SER A 154 -5.54 -6.89 -5.50
N GLU A 155 -4.34 -6.70 -6.05
CA GLU A 155 -3.39 -5.73 -5.51
C GLU A 155 -3.84 -4.29 -5.78
N LEU A 156 -4.80 -4.13 -6.69
CA LEU A 156 -5.40 -2.84 -6.96
C LEU A 156 -6.25 -2.42 -5.76
N PRO A 157 -6.18 -1.14 -5.39
CA PRO A 157 -7.01 -0.63 -4.31
C PRO A 157 -8.51 -0.79 -4.63
N PRO A 158 -9.36 -1.00 -3.61
CA PRO A 158 -10.80 -0.95 -3.76
C PRO A 158 -11.21 0.39 -4.38
N THR A 159 -12.14 0.37 -5.32
CA THR A 159 -12.53 1.58 -6.06
C THR A 159 -13.13 2.63 -5.13
N GLU A 160 -13.83 2.18 -4.10
CA GLU A 160 -14.40 3.00 -3.03
C GLU A 160 -13.34 3.74 -2.22
N ASP A 161 -12.09 3.29 -2.18
CA ASP A 161 -11.00 3.95 -1.45
C ASP A 161 -10.10 4.81 -2.36
N VAL A 162 -10.19 4.62 -3.68
CA VAL A 162 -9.49 5.48 -4.65
C VAL A 162 -10.26 6.79 -4.76
N ILE A 163 -9.63 7.90 -4.38
CA ILE A 163 -10.21 9.24 -4.53
C ILE A 163 -9.70 9.92 -5.81
N PRO A 164 -10.45 10.89 -6.36
CA PRO A 164 -10.09 11.54 -7.62
C PRO A 164 -9.00 12.61 -7.42
N LEU A 165 -7.87 12.22 -6.84
CA LEU A 165 -6.64 13.01 -6.71
C LEU A 165 -5.48 12.14 -7.18
N TRP A 166 -4.39 12.73 -7.67
CA TRP A 166 -3.23 11.98 -8.16
C TRP A 166 -1.91 12.59 -7.69
N LEU A 167 -0.90 11.77 -7.42
CA LEU A 167 0.43 12.22 -6.98
C LEU A 167 1.47 12.08 -8.09
N PRO A 168 2.38 13.06 -8.26
CA PRO A 168 3.52 12.92 -9.17
C PRO A 168 4.57 11.97 -8.60
N SER A 169 5.35 11.33 -9.47
CA SER A 169 6.46 10.45 -9.09
C SER A 169 7.51 11.28 -8.33
N GLY A 170 7.75 10.96 -7.06
CA GLY A 170 8.53 11.81 -6.12
C GLY A 170 7.72 12.19 -4.89
N CYS A 171 6.39 12.06 -4.97
CA CYS A 171 5.46 12.37 -3.90
C CYS A 171 4.82 11.13 -3.28
N GLY A 172 5.41 9.95 -3.50
CA GLY A 172 4.83 8.68 -3.04
C GLY A 172 4.78 8.55 -1.51
N TYR A 173 5.63 9.30 -0.79
CA TYR A 173 5.78 9.19 0.67
C TYR A 173 5.95 10.57 1.33
N GLY A 174 5.40 10.71 2.53
CA GLY A 174 5.46 11.92 3.37
C GLY A 174 4.20 12.78 3.30
N ALA A 175 4.29 13.97 3.91
CA ALA A 175 3.22 14.95 3.88
C ALA A 175 3.09 15.58 2.48
N VAL A 176 1.87 15.69 1.99
CA VAL A 176 1.52 16.22 0.67
C VAL A 176 0.33 17.19 0.80
N ASP A 177 0.47 18.36 0.20
CA ASP A 177 -0.55 19.43 0.27
C ASP A 177 -1.10 19.77 -1.12
N GLY A 178 -2.42 19.78 -1.24
CA GLY A 178 -3.17 20.20 -2.42
C GLY A 178 -3.91 21.49 -2.13
N ASP A 179 -3.49 22.55 -2.81
CA ASP A 179 -4.14 23.86 -2.75
C ASP A 179 -5.25 23.91 -3.81
N THR A 180 -6.40 24.47 -3.46
CA THR A 180 -7.53 24.69 -4.39
C THR A 180 -7.57 26.13 -4.89
N THR A 181 -6.82 27.03 -4.27
CA THR A 181 -6.66 28.36 -4.82
C THR A 181 -5.94 28.20 -6.14
N GLN A 182 -6.51 28.74 -7.23
CA GLN A 182 -5.89 28.81 -8.55
C GLN A 182 -4.67 29.76 -8.54
N GLY A 183 -3.80 29.62 -7.53
CA GLY A 183 -2.44 30.12 -7.53
C GLY A 183 -1.71 29.48 -8.70
N LEU A 184 -0.81 30.25 -9.30
CA LEU A 184 -0.08 29.81 -10.48
C LEU A 184 1.00 28.85 -10.02
N SER A 185 0.59 27.59 -9.80
CA SER A 185 1.38 26.48 -9.28
C SER A 185 2.85 26.58 -9.69
N LEU A 186 3.71 26.62 -8.68
CA LEU A 186 5.15 26.57 -8.82
C LEU A 186 5.55 25.16 -9.30
N LEU A 187 6.10 25.09 -10.53
CA LEU A 187 6.59 23.87 -11.18
C LEU A 187 7.45 22.98 -10.25
N PRO A 188 7.31 21.64 -10.30
CA PRO A 188 8.27 20.71 -9.73
C PRO A 188 9.72 20.96 -10.16
N PRO A 189 10.71 20.69 -9.29
CA PRO A 189 12.12 20.60 -9.66
C PRO A 189 12.36 19.46 -10.67
N THR A 190 12.13 19.72 -11.96
CA THR A 190 12.53 18.80 -13.03
C THR A 190 13.92 19.22 -13.55
N PRO A 191 14.90 18.32 -13.64
CA PRO A 191 16.17 18.62 -14.29
C PRO A 191 15.89 19.05 -15.73
N THR A 192 16.06 20.34 -16.02
CA THR A 192 15.85 20.87 -17.37
C THR A 192 17.20 20.87 -18.09
N PRO A 193 17.39 20.02 -19.11
CA PRO A 193 18.63 20.03 -19.89
C PRO A 193 18.76 21.37 -20.62
N THR A 194 19.92 21.99 -20.52
CA THR A 194 20.21 23.26 -21.16
C THR A 194 21.50 23.20 -21.97
N THR A 195 21.56 24.00 -23.03
CA THR A 195 22.83 24.55 -23.53
C THR A 195 23.54 25.28 -22.37
N PRO A 196 24.88 25.40 -22.37
CA PRO A 196 25.66 25.89 -21.22
C PRO A 196 24.99 27.09 -20.54
N PHE A 197 24.53 26.86 -19.31
CA PHE A 197 23.69 27.79 -18.60
C PHE A 197 24.45 29.08 -18.26
N THR A 198 23.95 30.22 -18.70
CA THR A 198 24.49 31.55 -18.37
C THR A 198 23.51 32.31 -17.49
N VAL A 199 23.97 32.74 -16.31
CA VAL A 199 23.14 33.49 -15.34
C VAL A 199 22.87 34.89 -15.90
N SER A 200 21.72 35.11 -16.51
CA SER A 200 21.28 36.42 -17.00
C SER A 200 19.76 36.42 -17.21
N PRO A 201 19.03 37.50 -16.87
CA PRO A 201 19.50 38.75 -16.25
C PRO A 201 19.70 38.63 -14.75
N ILE A 202 20.66 39.39 -14.21
CA ILE A 202 20.92 39.48 -12.76
C ILE A 202 20.08 40.61 -12.19
N GLY A 203 19.21 40.29 -11.23
CA GLY A 203 18.37 41.24 -10.51
C GLY A 203 19.10 41.96 -9.38
N SER A 204 18.36 42.77 -8.63
CA SER A 204 18.93 43.52 -7.50
C SER A 204 18.94 42.73 -6.18
N HIS A 205 18.21 41.63 -6.09
CA HIS A 205 18.07 40.77 -4.90
C HIS A 205 19.30 39.88 -4.66
N THR A 206 19.41 39.35 -3.44
CA THR A 206 20.50 38.47 -2.99
C THR A 206 19.94 37.20 -2.37
N LEU A 207 20.56 36.05 -2.62
CA LEU A 207 20.33 34.82 -1.87
C LEU A 207 21.42 34.68 -0.81
N SER A 208 21.03 34.48 0.45
CA SER A 208 21.95 34.26 1.56
C SER A 208 21.56 33.02 2.36
N GLY A 209 22.53 32.30 2.90
CA GLY A 209 22.32 31.12 3.74
C GLY A 209 23.59 30.29 3.88
N PRO A 210 23.65 29.35 4.84
CA PRO A 210 24.78 28.45 4.98
C PRO A 210 24.88 27.50 3.77
N ALA A 211 26.12 27.22 3.34
CA ALA A 211 26.39 26.16 2.39
C ALA A 211 25.96 24.80 2.94
N LYS A 212 25.59 23.89 2.06
CA LYS A 212 25.15 22.53 2.43
C LYS A 212 26.07 21.50 1.80
N ALA A 213 26.22 20.35 2.46
CA ALA A 213 26.96 19.22 1.94
C ALA A 213 26.09 17.96 2.00
N VAL A 214 26.15 17.14 0.96
CA VAL A 214 25.39 15.89 0.85
C VAL A 214 26.24 14.84 0.16
N ALA A 215 26.17 13.59 0.60
CA ALA A 215 26.80 12.49 -0.13
C ALA A 215 26.05 12.23 -1.44
N ARG A 216 26.74 11.75 -2.48
CA ARG A 216 26.09 11.38 -3.74
C ARG A 216 24.94 10.39 -3.51
N GLY A 217 23.75 10.72 -3.99
CA GLY A 217 22.51 9.95 -3.78
C GLY A 217 21.83 10.15 -2.41
N GLY A 218 22.43 10.94 -1.52
CA GLY A 218 21.82 11.30 -0.23
C GLY A 218 20.79 12.42 -0.34
N GLN A 219 20.20 12.78 0.80
CA GLN A 219 19.31 13.94 0.93
C GLN A 219 19.91 14.95 1.93
N VAL A 220 19.64 16.24 1.75
CA VAL A 220 20.06 17.27 2.72
C VAL A 220 18.96 18.31 2.95
N SER A 221 18.71 18.62 4.22
CA SER A 221 17.74 19.65 4.60
C SER A 221 18.32 21.05 4.48
N VAL A 222 17.69 21.86 3.63
CA VAL A 222 18.01 23.26 3.45
C VAL A 222 17.22 24.07 4.47
N THR A 223 17.94 24.80 5.32
CA THR A 223 17.40 25.63 6.40
C THR A 223 18.20 26.92 6.46
N GLY A 224 17.54 28.02 6.84
CA GLY A 224 18.20 29.32 7.05
C GLY A 224 18.63 30.03 5.77
N TRP A 225 18.02 29.69 4.63
CA TRP A 225 18.19 30.45 3.39
C TRP A 225 17.16 31.59 3.34
N SER A 226 17.54 32.72 2.74
CA SER A 226 16.65 33.87 2.56
C SER A 226 16.97 34.63 1.28
N ILE A 227 15.93 35.13 0.60
CA ILE A 227 16.07 36.06 -0.52
C ILE A 227 15.86 37.48 0.00
N GLY A 228 16.92 38.27 0.01
CA GLY A 228 16.91 39.68 0.45
C GLY A 228 16.64 40.65 -0.69
N SER A 229 16.13 41.83 -0.34
CA SER A 229 15.82 42.92 -1.29
C SER A 229 14.81 42.52 -2.38
N VAL A 230 13.79 41.74 -2.03
CA VAL A 230 12.69 41.36 -2.93
C VAL A 230 11.86 42.61 -3.27
N PRO A 231 11.78 43.01 -4.56
CA PRO A 231 10.98 44.15 -4.98
C PRO A 231 9.48 43.99 -4.69
N ASN A 232 8.77 45.08 -4.35
CA ASN A 232 7.32 45.04 -4.06
C ASN A 232 6.45 44.58 -5.24
N ASN A 233 7.00 44.60 -6.46
CA ASN A 233 6.33 44.09 -7.65
C ASN A 233 6.67 42.63 -7.96
N THR A 234 7.33 41.90 -7.07
CA THR A 234 7.56 40.46 -7.24
C THR A 234 6.24 39.69 -7.15
N ARG A 235 5.99 38.88 -8.17
CA ARG A 235 4.86 37.95 -8.24
C ARG A 235 5.21 36.61 -7.60
N LYS A 236 6.40 36.11 -7.91
CA LYS A 236 6.85 34.75 -7.61
C LYS A 236 8.32 34.76 -7.25
N ALA A 237 8.68 33.93 -6.29
CA ALA A 237 10.05 33.65 -5.90
C ALA A 237 10.30 32.13 -5.94
N SER A 238 11.43 31.73 -6.53
CA SER A 238 11.91 30.35 -6.57
C SER A 238 13.41 30.27 -6.30
N LEU A 239 13.93 29.07 -6.11
CA LEU A 239 15.36 28.76 -6.10
C LEU A 239 15.69 27.94 -7.35
N ARG A 240 16.85 28.20 -7.97
CA ARG A 240 17.40 27.37 -9.04
C ARG A 240 18.76 26.84 -8.62
N LEU A 241 18.90 25.53 -8.57
CA LEU A 241 20.17 24.86 -8.36
C LEU A 241 20.75 24.47 -9.73
N VAL A 242 21.90 25.02 -10.05
CA VAL A 242 22.60 24.78 -11.32
C VAL A 242 23.67 23.72 -11.11
N ALA A 243 23.70 22.72 -11.98
CA ALA A 243 24.67 21.63 -11.94
C ALA A 243 26.11 22.17 -12.04
N PRO A 244 27.12 21.45 -11.50
CA PRO A 244 28.51 21.92 -11.48
C PRO A 244 29.08 22.23 -12.88
N ASP A 245 28.59 21.53 -13.90
CA ASP A 245 28.97 21.70 -15.30
C ASP A 245 28.04 22.65 -16.09
N GLY A 246 26.99 23.18 -15.45
CA GLY A 246 25.98 24.03 -16.07
C GLY A 246 25.10 23.34 -17.12
N SER A 247 25.12 22.00 -17.17
CA SER A 247 24.38 21.23 -18.20
C SER A 247 22.88 21.12 -17.92
N PHE A 248 22.47 21.24 -16.65
CA PHE A 248 21.07 21.29 -16.26
C PHE A 248 20.88 22.07 -14.96
N PHE A 249 19.62 22.34 -14.64
CA PHE A 249 19.24 22.97 -13.37
C PHE A 249 17.97 22.33 -12.81
N VAL A 250 17.75 22.56 -11.52
CA VAL A 250 16.62 22.06 -10.73
C VAL A 250 15.98 23.24 -9.99
N ASP A 251 14.67 23.45 -10.16
CA ASP A 251 13.95 24.60 -9.59
C ASP A 251 13.08 24.22 -8.39
N TYR A 252 13.25 24.89 -7.25
CA TYR A 252 12.40 24.73 -6.07
C TYR A 252 11.53 25.96 -5.85
N ALA A 253 10.28 25.74 -5.51
CA ALA A 253 9.32 26.78 -5.18
C ALA A 253 9.67 27.45 -3.84
N VAL A 254 9.54 28.78 -3.73
CA VAL A 254 9.72 29.48 -2.43
C VAL A 254 8.46 30.23 -2.00
N SER A 255 7.85 31.04 -2.87
CA SER A 255 6.65 31.80 -2.53
C SER A 255 5.91 32.34 -3.77
N GLU A 256 4.57 32.36 -3.70
CA GLU A 256 3.65 32.98 -4.69
C GLU A 256 2.93 34.24 -4.17
N SER A 257 3.06 34.58 -2.89
CA SER A 257 2.38 35.73 -2.31
C SER A 257 3.31 36.94 -2.35
N ARG A 258 2.91 38.02 -3.05
CA ARG A 258 3.63 39.30 -3.23
C ARG A 258 4.63 39.62 -2.09
N PRO A 259 5.85 39.08 -2.13
CA PRO A 259 6.76 39.24 -1.03
C PRO A 259 7.41 40.61 -1.17
N SER A 260 7.56 41.32 -0.06
CA SER A 260 8.33 42.57 -0.01
C SER A 260 9.40 42.46 1.06
N GLY A 261 10.62 42.90 0.74
CA GLY A 261 11.72 42.89 1.70
C GLY A 261 12.50 41.58 1.70
N THR A 262 12.59 40.90 2.85
CA THR A 262 13.31 39.64 2.99
C THR A 262 12.34 38.48 3.03
N LEU A 263 12.47 37.57 2.06
CA LEU A 263 11.72 36.33 2.00
C LEU A 263 12.55 35.21 2.62
N THR A 264 12.13 34.70 3.78
CA THR A 264 12.71 33.47 4.35
C THR A 264 12.30 32.29 3.49
N VAL A 265 13.29 31.51 3.04
CA VAL A 265 13.02 30.27 2.32
C VAL A 265 12.55 29.21 3.32
N PRO A 266 11.38 28.57 3.08
CA PRO A 266 10.93 27.45 3.90
C PRO A 266 11.96 26.33 3.96
N THR A 267 11.88 25.50 5.00
CA THR A 267 12.76 24.33 5.07
C THR A 267 12.33 23.30 4.03
N PHE A 268 13.24 22.84 3.17
CA PHE A 268 12.97 21.82 2.15
C PHE A 268 14.12 20.81 2.04
N GLN A 269 13.90 19.66 1.40
CA GLN A 269 14.95 18.66 1.16
C GLN A 269 15.48 18.80 -0.26
N ILE A 270 16.80 18.75 -0.41
CA ILE A 270 17.43 18.50 -1.71
C ILE A 270 17.62 16.99 -1.82
N GLY A 271 17.01 16.39 -2.85
CA GLY A 271 17.05 14.95 -3.10
C GLY A 271 18.04 14.50 -4.20
N PRO A 272 17.90 13.23 -4.63
CA PRO A 272 18.65 12.61 -5.74
C PRO A 272 18.67 13.41 -7.04
N GLU A 273 17.68 14.25 -7.31
CA GLU A 273 17.61 15.13 -8.48
C GLU A 273 18.81 16.10 -8.57
N VAL A 274 19.41 16.45 -7.42
CA VAL A 274 20.65 17.23 -7.32
C VAL A 274 21.81 16.35 -6.86
N SER A 275 21.60 15.51 -5.84
CA SER A 275 22.69 14.73 -5.24
C SER A 275 23.19 13.57 -6.10
N SER A 276 22.54 13.25 -7.23
CA SER A 276 23.04 12.24 -8.17
C SER A 276 24.28 12.70 -8.95
N THR A 277 24.50 14.02 -9.06
CA THR A 277 25.67 14.62 -9.74
C THR A 277 26.64 15.21 -8.72
N SER A 278 27.80 14.60 -8.59
CA SER A 278 28.88 15.07 -7.70
C SER A 278 29.41 16.43 -8.15
N GLY A 279 29.81 17.27 -7.19
CA GLY A 279 30.42 18.57 -7.42
C GLY A 279 29.74 19.70 -6.65
N THR A 280 30.15 20.94 -6.92
CA THR A 280 29.60 22.14 -6.26
C THR A 280 28.46 22.71 -7.09
N TRP A 281 27.24 22.49 -6.63
CA TRP A 281 26.04 23.10 -7.18
C TRP A 281 25.89 24.54 -6.67
N ARG A 282 25.37 25.42 -7.52
CA ARG A 282 25.10 26.82 -7.17
C ARG A 282 23.59 27.06 -7.14
N ALA A 283 23.07 27.42 -5.98
CA ALA A 283 21.69 27.84 -5.79
C ALA A 283 21.56 29.35 -6.00
N TYR A 284 20.62 29.78 -6.83
CA TYR A 284 20.25 31.18 -7.07
C TYR A 284 18.81 31.43 -6.66
N GLY A 285 18.49 32.60 -6.12
CA GLY A 285 17.12 33.07 -5.94
C GLY A 285 16.60 33.66 -7.24
N LEU A 286 15.44 33.21 -7.72
CA LEU A 286 14.79 33.72 -8.92
C LEU A 286 13.56 34.51 -8.52
N LEU A 287 13.44 35.73 -9.04
CA LEU A 287 12.25 36.56 -8.87
C LEU A 287 11.59 36.82 -10.21
N GLU A 288 10.26 36.65 -10.27
CA GLU A 288 9.44 37.05 -11.41
C GLU A 288 8.72 38.36 -11.07
N ALA A 289 8.93 39.42 -11.87
CA ALA A 289 8.24 40.68 -11.70
C ALA A 289 6.81 40.64 -12.29
N ASN A 290 5.89 41.40 -11.69
CA ASN A 290 4.53 41.57 -12.19
C ASN A 290 4.53 42.14 -13.62
N GLY A 291 3.87 41.43 -14.55
CA GLY A 291 3.47 41.97 -15.85
C GLY A 291 4.40 41.69 -17.04
N ASN A 292 5.60 41.14 -16.85
CA ASN A 292 6.52 40.85 -17.96
C ASN A 292 7.03 39.39 -18.02
N GLY A 293 6.74 38.56 -17.01
CA GLY A 293 7.19 37.17 -16.94
C GLY A 293 8.71 37.00 -16.93
N ARG A 294 9.46 38.07 -16.71
CA ARG A 294 10.93 38.06 -16.75
C ARG A 294 11.45 37.55 -15.42
N LEU A 295 12.23 36.47 -15.46
CA LEU A 295 12.94 35.93 -14.31
C LEU A 295 14.28 36.65 -14.12
N GLU A 296 14.54 37.12 -12.91
CA GLU A 296 15.82 37.72 -12.53
C GLU A 296 16.54 36.84 -11.51
N TYR A 297 17.83 36.60 -11.72
CA TYR A 297 18.68 35.84 -10.80
C TYR A 297 19.24 36.71 -9.69
N SER A 298 19.41 36.13 -8.50
CA SER A 298 20.07 36.81 -7.39
C SER A 298 21.53 37.11 -7.72
N ARG A 299 22.04 38.24 -7.20
CA ARG A 299 23.46 38.62 -7.35
C ARG A 299 24.42 37.63 -6.69
N THR A 300 23.95 36.95 -5.66
CA THR A 300 24.71 35.98 -4.89
C THR A 300 24.11 34.59 -5.06
N SER A 301 24.94 33.56 -4.91
CA SER A 301 24.52 32.17 -4.87
C SER A 301 24.95 31.51 -3.57
N VAL A 302 24.25 30.46 -3.16
CA VAL A 302 24.66 29.58 -2.05
C VAL A 302 25.12 28.24 -2.62
N GLU A 303 26.14 27.63 -2.03
CA GLU A 303 26.73 26.38 -2.53
C GLU A 303 26.11 25.14 -1.88
N VAL A 304 25.89 24.10 -2.70
CA VAL A 304 25.54 22.76 -2.25
C VAL A 304 26.60 21.80 -2.78
N VAL A 305 27.42 21.24 -1.89
CA VAL A 305 28.54 20.36 -2.23
C VAL A 305 28.09 18.91 -2.19
N VAL A 306 28.05 18.27 -3.34
CA VAL A 306 27.74 16.84 -3.47
C VAL A 306 29.06 16.07 -3.51
N SER A 307 29.40 15.38 -2.43
CA SER A 307 30.64 14.60 -2.34
C SER A 307 30.52 13.29 -3.13
N ALA A 308 31.56 12.95 -3.89
CA ALA A 308 31.64 11.66 -4.56
C ALA A 308 31.56 10.52 -3.51
N PRO A 309 31.02 9.34 -3.87
CA PRO A 309 31.05 8.19 -2.98
C PRO A 309 32.49 7.97 -2.54
N VAL A 310 32.72 7.92 -1.23
CA VAL A 310 34.01 7.52 -0.71
C VAL A 310 34.15 6.05 -1.06
N THR A 311 34.83 5.73 -2.16
CA THR A 311 35.19 4.35 -2.49
C THR A 311 35.94 3.83 -1.27
N PRO A 312 35.43 2.81 -0.56
CA PRO A 312 36.15 2.28 0.59
C PRO A 312 37.53 1.87 0.08
N SER A 313 38.57 2.55 0.60
CA SER A 313 39.95 2.21 0.28
C SER A 313 40.12 0.72 0.56
N PRO A 314 40.63 -0.10 -0.38
CA PRO A 314 40.71 -1.54 -0.20
C PRO A 314 41.44 -1.82 1.11
N SER A 315 40.70 -2.37 2.08
CA SER A 315 41.25 -2.75 3.38
C SER A 315 42.46 -3.64 3.14
N ALA A 316 43.61 -3.23 3.69
CA ALA A 316 44.85 -3.97 3.57
C ALA A 316 44.62 -5.44 3.93
N SER A 317 44.98 -6.30 2.99
CA SER A 317 44.93 -7.77 3.10
C SER A 317 45.55 -8.21 4.43
N PRO A 318 44.82 -8.91 5.33
CA PRO A 318 45.41 -9.37 6.57
C PRO A 318 46.45 -10.47 6.29
N SER A 319 47.63 -10.22 6.84
CA SER A 319 48.83 -11.05 6.79
C SER A 319 48.58 -12.49 7.25
N ALA A 320 49.30 -13.41 6.62
CA ALA A 320 49.25 -14.85 6.83
C ALA A 320 49.50 -15.28 8.30
N ARG A 321 48.75 -16.29 8.76
CA ARG A 321 49.09 -17.12 9.93
C ARG A 321 48.97 -18.61 9.56
N PRO A 322 49.79 -19.51 10.15
CA PRO A 322 50.13 -20.80 9.57
C PRO A 322 49.22 -21.96 10.01
N SER A 323 49.29 -23.01 9.19
CA SER A 323 48.73 -24.37 9.29
C SER A 323 48.48 -24.93 10.69
N ALA A 324 47.28 -25.49 10.86
CA ALA A 324 47.01 -26.65 11.70
C ALA A 324 46.06 -27.62 10.98
N ALA A 325 46.25 -28.90 11.28
CA ALA A 325 45.82 -30.11 10.56
C ALA A 325 44.29 -30.41 10.57
N PRO A 326 43.79 -31.35 9.73
CA PRO A 326 42.37 -31.52 9.44
C PRO A 326 41.69 -32.48 10.42
N SER A 327 40.42 -32.20 10.73
CA SER A 327 39.49 -33.14 11.38
C SER A 327 38.24 -33.30 10.50
N PRO A 328 37.74 -34.53 10.26
CA PRO A 328 36.63 -34.77 9.34
C PRO A 328 35.29 -34.80 10.09
N SER A 329 34.31 -34.01 9.63
CA SER A 329 32.89 -34.30 9.89
C SER A 329 31.97 -33.63 8.88
N PRO A 330 30.75 -34.19 8.67
CA PRO A 330 30.20 -34.39 7.33
C PRO A 330 28.95 -33.54 7.04
N GLY A 331 28.60 -33.51 5.76
CA GLY A 331 27.21 -33.33 5.32
C GLY A 331 26.84 -31.93 4.85
N ALA A 332 27.15 -31.62 3.59
CA ALA A 332 26.61 -30.46 2.89
C ALA A 332 25.08 -30.56 2.79
N THR A 333 24.38 -29.61 3.40
CA THR A 333 22.94 -29.39 3.14
C THR A 333 22.84 -28.47 1.93
N ALA A 334 22.10 -28.92 0.92
CA ALA A 334 21.85 -28.15 -0.30
C ALA A 334 21.12 -26.84 0.03
N THR A 335 21.81 -25.72 -0.14
CA THR A 335 21.20 -24.39 -0.07
C THR A 335 20.35 -24.17 -1.31
N THR A 336 19.04 -24.09 -1.11
CA THR A 336 18.07 -23.61 -2.10
C THR A 336 18.50 -22.22 -2.57
N PRO A 337 18.56 -21.95 -3.89
CA PRO A 337 18.91 -20.62 -4.39
C PRO A 337 17.85 -19.62 -3.93
N ALA A 338 18.30 -18.61 -3.18
CA ALA A 338 17.48 -17.45 -2.83
C ALA A 338 17.06 -16.73 -4.14
N PRO A 339 15.77 -16.40 -4.31
CA PRO A 339 15.31 -15.71 -5.51
C PRO A 339 15.95 -14.33 -5.61
N SER A 340 16.57 -14.05 -6.76
CA SER A 340 17.08 -12.72 -7.10
C SER A 340 15.93 -11.70 -7.09
N ALA A 341 16.06 -10.66 -6.25
CA ALA A 341 15.11 -9.56 -6.18
C ALA A 341 14.99 -8.87 -7.55
N SER A 342 13.74 -8.70 -8.01
CA SER A 342 13.42 -7.87 -9.17
C SER A 342 13.72 -6.41 -8.84
N THR A 343 14.44 -5.73 -9.73
CA THR A 343 14.76 -4.30 -9.61
C THR A 343 13.52 -3.47 -9.93
N SER A 344 12.62 -3.29 -8.95
CA SER A 344 11.74 -2.12 -8.92
C SER A 344 12.62 -0.87 -8.94
N PRO A 345 12.24 0.21 -9.65
CA PRO A 345 13.03 1.44 -9.73
C PRO A 345 13.31 1.94 -8.31
N THR A 346 14.56 1.77 -7.88
CA THR A 346 15.02 2.04 -6.52
C THR A 346 15.14 3.53 -6.30
N SER A 347 14.61 3.97 -5.15
CA SER A 347 14.64 5.33 -4.59
C SER A 347 13.91 6.40 -5.40
N VAL A 348 12.60 6.47 -5.21
CA VAL A 348 11.84 7.70 -5.47
C VAL A 348 12.16 8.65 -4.29
N PRO A 349 12.60 9.90 -4.53
CA PRO A 349 12.92 10.84 -3.45
C PRO A 349 11.77 10.93 -2.43
N VAL A 350 12.07 10.68 -1.16
CA VAL A 350 11.08 10.75 -0.07
C VAL A 350 10.73 12.21 0.18
N GLY A 351 9.53 12.62 -0.26
CA GLY A 351 8.85 13.86 0.11
C GLY A 351 8.67 14.85 -1.05
N CYS A 352 7.45 15.37 -1.21
CA CYS A 352 7.16 16.59 -1.99
C CYS A 352 7.74 17.88 -1.36
N ALA A 353 8.75 17.76 -0.48
CA ALA A 353 9.25 18.84 0.33
C ALA A 353 9.89 19.90 -0.57
N GLY A 354 9.18 21.00 -0.79
CA GLY A 354 9.59 22.08 -1.70
C GLY A 354 8.56 22.45 -2.78
N GLN A 355 7.36 21.86 -2.76
CA GLN A 355 6.22 22.27 -3.59
C GLN A 355 5.00 22.54 -2.70
N ASP A 356 5.06 23.51 -1.79
CA ASP A 356 4.00 23.70 -0.79
C ASP A 356 2.60 24.08 -1.37
N ARG A 357 2.43 24.15 -2.70
CA ARG A 357 1.14 24.36 -3.38
C ARG A 357 1.04 23.58 -4.70
N GLY A 358 0.01 22.74 -4.81
CA GLY A 358 -0.33 22.01 -6.04
C GLY A 358 0.44 20.70 -6.23
N ASN A 359 0.84 20.04 -5.14
CA ASN A 359 1.58 18.76 -5.20
C ASN A 359 0.80 17.63 -5.85
N PHE A 360 -0.53 17.68 -5.78
CA PHE A 360 -1.41 16.74 -6.43
C PHE A 360 -2.54 17.49 -7.10
N GLY A 361 -2.93 16.99 -8.26
CA GLY A 361 -4.05 17.51 -9.01
C GLY A 361 -5.33 16.75 -8.75
N GLN A 362 -6.44 17.32 -9.19
CA GLN A 362 -7.70 16.59 -9.29
C GLN A 362 -7.67 15.69 -10.52
N LEU A 363 -8.26 14.51 -10.36
CA LEU A 363 -8.51 13.58 -11.44
C LEU A 363 -9.91 13.85 -12.01
N LEU A 364 -10.03 14.03 -13.32
CA LEU A 364 -11.29 14.21 -14.03
C LEU A 364 -11.95 12.87 -14.38
N SER A 365 -11.92 11.92 -13.44
CA SER A 365 -12.44 10.57 -13.67
C SER A 365 -13.96 10.59 -13.82
N PRO A 366 -14.51 9.99 -14.89
CA PRO A 366 -15.94 9.92 -15.13
C PRO A 366 -16.64 9.00 -14.13
N ARG A 367 -17.97 9.11 -14.05
CA ARG A 367 -18.84 8.11 -13.42
C ARG A 367 -19.96 7.70 -14.37
N LYS A 368 -20.47 6.49 -14.21
CA LYS A 368 -21.60 5.92 -14.97
C LYS A 368 -22.93 6.56 -14.56
N ASP A 369 -23.07 6.95 -13.31
CA ASP A 369 -24.33 7.36 -12.67
C ASP A 369 -24.62 8.86 -12.76
N VAL A 370 -23.61 9.70 -12.97
CA VAL A 370 -23.76 11.17 -12.99
C VAL A 370 -22.93 11.84 -14.09
N GLY A 371 -23.34 13.05 -14.47
CA GLY A 371 -22.59 13.87 -15.43
C GLY A 371 -21.31 14.45 -14.82
N ALA A 372 -20.36 14.83 -15.68
CA ALA A 372 -19.02 15.35 -15.32
C ALA A 372 -18.99 16.50 -14.29
N LYS A 373 -20.08 17.27 -14.16
CA LYS A 373 -20.18 18.35 -13.16
C LYS A 373 -20.29 17.81 -11.72
N GLN A 374 -20.85 16.62 -11.54
CA GLN A 374 -21.07 15.99 -10.24
C GLN A 374 -20.05 14.89 -9.95
N SER A 375 -19.43 14.32 -10.98
CA SER A 375 -18.49 13.19 -10.86
C SER A 375 -17.39 13.43 -9.84
N LEU A 376 -16.75 14.61 -9.82
CA LEU A 376 -15.67 14.90 -8.87
C LEU A 376 -16.13 14.84 -7.41
N ALA A 377 -17.23 15.53 -7.07
CA ALA A 377 -17.74 15.56 -5.70
C ALA A 377 -18.22 14.16 -5.27
N LEU A 378 -18.88 13.42 -6.16
CA LEU A 378 -19.39 12.09 -5.85
C LEU A 378 -18.26 11.04 -5.77
N ASN A 379 -17.25 11.13 -6.63
CA ASN A 379 -16.03 10.31 -6.55
C ASN A 379 -15.23 10.60 -5.29
N MET A 380 -15.23 11.84 -4.82
CA MET A 380 -14.59 12.18 -3.56
C MET A 380 -15.36 11.60 -2.36
N ALA A 381 -16.69 11.62 -2.41
CA ALA A 381 -17.55 11.08 -1.35
C ALA A 381 -17.55 9.54 -1.26
N LEU A 382 -17.59 8.86 -2.41
CA LEU A 382 -17.82 7.41 -2.50
C LEU A 382 -16.63 6.61 -3.05
N GLY A 383 -15.56 7.28 -3.47
CA GLY A 383 -14.54 6.68 -4.34
C GLY A 383 -15.00 6.57 -5.80
N LEU A 384 -14.14 6.00 -6.64
CA LEU A 384 -14.42 5.75 -8.05
C LEU A 384 -15.45 4.62 -8.23
N ASP A 385 -16.12 4.58 -9.39
CA ASP A 385 -17.12 3.56 -9.76
C ASP A 385 -16.62 2.55 -10.82
N HIS A 386 -15.31 2.57 -11.06
CA HIS A 386 -14.60 1.69 -11.96
C HIS A 386 -13.14 1.54 -11.53
N VAL A 387 -12.53 0.45 -11.96
CA VAL A 387 -11.18 0.07 -11.57
C VAL A 387 -10.15 0.75 -12.45
N LEU A 388 -9.26 1.53 -11.83
CA LEU A 388 -8.04 2.02 -12.44
C LEU A 388 -6.90 1.01 -12.24
N VAL A 389 -5.99 0.89 -13.21
CA VAL A 389 -4.86 -0.04 -13.16
C VAL A 389 -3.54 0.65 -13.53
N PRO A 390 -2.39 0.24 -12.97
CA PRO A 390 -1.10 0.75 -13.43
C PRO A 390 -0.87 0.43 -14.91
N PHE A 391 -0.21 1.34 -15.61
CA PHE A 391 0.26 1.13 -16.97
C PHE A 391 1.49 0.22 -16.95
N ASP A 392 1.50 -0.81 -17.80
CA ASP A 392 2.62 -1.74 -17.90
C ASP A 392 3.78 -1.15 -18.71
N PHE A 393 4.86 -0.78 -18.00
CA PHE A 393 6.10 -0.27 -18.58
C PHE A 393 7.18 -1.35 -18.83
N THR A 394 6.90 -2.65 -18.68
CA THR A 394 7.92 -3.72 -18.82
C THR A 394 8.72 -3.66 -20.12
N ALA A 395 8.09 -3.23 -21.22
CA ALA A 395 8.73 -3.11 -22.53
C ALA A 395 9.25 -1.70 -22.88
N ARG A 396 9.10 -0.70 -21.98
CA ARG A 396 9.29 0.73 -22.33
C ARG A 396 9.75 1.58 -21.15
N THR A 397 10.57 2.59 -21.42
CA THR A 397 10.87 3.62 -20.42
C THR A 397 9.58 4.37 -20.03
N PRO A 398 9.35 4.67 -18.75
CA PRO A 398 8.24 5.49 -18.30
C PRO A 398 8.13 6.80 -19.10
N THR A 399 6.95 7.05 -19.67
CA THR A 399 6.66 8.27 -20.44
C THR A 399 5.72 9.18 -19.66
N LYS A 400 5.85 10.49 -19.89
CA LYS A 400 5.07 11.54 -19.22
C LYS A 400 3.60 11.59 -19.64
N SER A 401 3.30 11.07 -20.82
CA SER A 401 1.96 11.10 -21.42
C SER A 401 1.62 9.74 -22.00
N CYS A 402 0.33 9.42 -21.96
CA CYS A 402 -0.27 8.32 -22.71
C CYS A 402 -0.48 8.68 -24.18
N THR A 403 -0.24 9.91 -24.59
CA THR A 403 -0.20 10.34 -25.99
C THR A 403 1.25 10.51 -26.47
N ALA A 404 1.56 9.96 -27.64
CA ALA A 404 2.84 10.15 -28.32
C ALA A 404 2.61 10.23 -29.84
N GLY A 405 3.17 11.23 -30.50
CA GLY A 405 3.08 11.37 -31.97
C GLY A 405 1.66 11.54 -32.51
N GLY A 406 0.74 12.10 -31.72
CA GLY A 406 -0.66 12.34 -32.12
C GLY A 406 -1.63 11.18 -31.89
N GLY A 407 -1.18 10.09 -31.26
CA GLY A 407 -2.04 8.96 -30.87
C GLY A 407 -1.71 8.45 -29.46
N LEU A 408 -2.51 7.50 -28.97
CA LEU A 408 -2.25 6.83 -27.71
C LEU A 408 -1.05 5.88 -27.83
N ILE A 409 -0.24 5.79 -26.79
CA ILE A 409 0.79 4.75 -26.68
C ILE A 409 0.13 3.37 -26.65
N SER A 410 0.80 2.35 -27.21
CA SER A 410 0.27 0.98 -27.22
C SER A 410 -0.06 0.50 -25.80
N GLY A 411 -1.28 -0.01 -25.59
CA GLY A 411 -1.76 -0.47 -24.29
C GLY A 411 -2.38 0.63 -23.42
N ALA A 412 -2.35 1.90 -23.84
CA ALA A 412 -3.00 2.99 -23.10
C ALA A 412 -4.52 2.93 -23.26
N VAL A 413 -5.20 3.02 -22.12
CA VAL A 413 -6.65 2.99 -21.99
C VAL A 413 -7.06 4.26 -21.23
N PRO A 414 -7.51 5.31 -21.94
CA PRO A 414 -7.83 6.60 -21.35
C PRO A 414 -9.03 6.54 -20.41
N ASP A 415 -8.93 7.22 -19.29
CA ASP A 415 -9.99 7.40 -18.29
C ASP A 415 -10.99 8.49 -18.70
N SER A 416 -11.53 8.38 -19.92
CA SER A 416 -12.52 9.31 -20.49
C SER A 416 -13.95 8.80 -20.39
N VAL A 417 -14.11 7.50 -20.11
CA VAL A 417 -15.38 6.82 -19.91
C VAL A 417 -15.20 5.87 -18.73
N SER A 418 -16.18 5.82 -17.82
CA SER A 418 -16.11 4.95 -16.65
C SER A 418 -16.14 3.49 -17.09
N ARG A 419 -14.97 2.86 -17.05
CA ARG A 419 -14.72 1.49 -17.49
C ARG A 419 -13.52 0.94 -16.72
N ASP A 420 -13.61 -0.32 -16.33
CA ASP A 420 -12.52 -0.99 -15.63
C ASP A 420 -11.30 -1.20 -16.55
N GLY A 421 -10.11 -1.16 -15.97
CA GLY A 421 -8.86 -1.34 -16.69
C GLY A 421 -8.32 -0.05 -17.33
N ASN A 422 -8.91 1.11 -17.04
CA ASN A 422 -8.33 2.39 -17.46
C ASN A 422 -6.97 2.59 -16.75
N ASN A 423 -5.94 2.93 -17.51
CA ASN A 423 -4.56 3.04 -17.00
C ASN A 423 -3.89 4.37 -17.32
N CYS A 424 -4.68 5.31 -17.84
CA CYS A 424 -4.26 6.60 -18.32
C CYS A 424 -5.26 7.65 -17.85
N ILE A 425 -4.85 8.54 -16.95
CA ILE A 425 -5.76 9.46 -16.25
C ILE A 425 -5.64 10.89 -16.73
N GLU A 426 -6.75 11.61 -16.82
CA GLU A 426 -6.76 13.04 -17.12
C GLU A 426 -6.77 13.85 -15.82
N GLY A 427 -5.71 14.63 -15.59
CA GLY A 427 -5.54 15.42 -14.38
C GLY A 427 -5.57 16.92 -14.66
N ASP A 428 -6.08 17.69 -13.70
CA ASP A 428 -5.91 19.14 -13.64
C ASP A 428 -5.06 19.46 -12.41
N THR A 429 -4.06 20.35 -12.54
CA THR A 429 -3.16 20.72 -11.43
C THR A 429 -3.85 21.59 -10.37
N GLY A 430 -5.05 22.12 -10.65
CA GLY A 430 -5.90 22.78 -9.68
C GLY A 430 -6.94 21.85 -9.07
N ASN A 431 -7.40 22.17 -7.87
CA ASN A 431 -8.52 21.47 -7.23
C ASN A 431 -9.76 22.38 -7.21
N ASP A 432 -10.93 21.86 -7.61
CA ASP A 432 -12.22 22.55 -7.48
C ASP A 432 -12.64 22.55 -6.00
N GLY A 433 -12.26 23.60 -5.28
CA GLY A 433 -12.48 23.73 -3.83
C GLY A 433 -13.93 23.53 -3.37
N PRO A 434 -14.95 24.13 -4.05
CA PRO A 434 -16.35 23.84 -3.78
C PRO A 434 -16.73 22.37 -3.94
N ARG A 435 -16.31 21.72 -5.03
CA ARG A 435 -16.63 20.29 -5.25
C ARG A 435 -15.91 19.37 -4.25
N LEU A 436 -14.68 19.71 -3.86
CA LEU A 436 -13.99 19.01 -2.79
C LEU A 436 -14.72 19.17 -1.45
N PHE A 437 -15.26 20.36 -1.17
CA PHE A 437 -16.06 20.60 0.04
C PHE A 437 -17.33 19.74 0.05
N ASP A 438 -18.04 19.69 -1.08
CA ASP A 438 -19.20 18.82 -1.26
C ASP A 438 -18.85 17.34 -1.09
N GLY A 439 -17.77 16.89 -1.71
CA GLY A 439 -17.36 15.48 -1.63
C GLY A 439 -16.81 15.05 -0.27
N LEU A 440 -16.04 15.91 0.41
CA LEU A 440 -15.39 15.56 1.68
C LEU A 440 -16.27 15.84 2.90
N VAL A 441 -17.04 16.93 2.90
CA VAL A 441 -17.68 17.47 4.11
C VAL A 441 -19.20 17.43 4.03
N THR A 442 -19.82 18.11 3.06
CA THR A 442 -21.28 18.33 3.08
C THR A 442 -22.10 17.20 2.48
N GLY A 443 -21.50 16.39 1.61
CA GLY A 443 -22.17 15.37 0.81
C GLY A 443 -22.71 15.91 -0.50
N THR A 444 -22.99 15.01 -1.44
CA THR A 444 -23.55 15.33 -2.75
C THR A 444 -24.42 14.19 -3.27
N GLY A 445 -25.43 14.49 -4.08
CA GLY A 445 -26.27 13.46 -4.69
C GLY A 445 -27.06 12.58 -3.69
N GLY A 446 -27.28 13.06 -2.46
CA GLY A 446 -27.94 12.28 -1.39
C GLY A 446 -26.98 11.37 -0.60
N HIS A 447 -25.70 11.36 -0.94
CA HIS A 447 -24.67 10.65 -0.19
C HIS A 447 -23.99 11.61 0.81
N PRO A 448 -23.64 11.13 2.02
CA PRO A 448 -22.86 11.92 2.96
C PRO A 448 -21.47 12.23 2.40
N GLY A 449 -20.84 13.29 2.89
CA GLY A 449 -19.45 13.58 2.54
C GLY A 449 -18.53 12.46 3.06
N ARG A 450 -17.42 12.19 2.39
CA ARG A 450 -16.51 11.09 2.77
C ARG A 450 -16.14 11.14 4.25
N LEU A 451 -15.78 12.32 4.76
CA LEU A 451 -15.35 12.49 6.15
C LEU A 451 -16.51 12.57 7.14
N ASP A 452 -17.77 12.51 6.71
CA ASP A 452 -18.92 12.51 7.61
C ASP A 452 -18.85 11.31 8.58
N VAL A 453 -19.21 11.53 9.84
CA VAL A 453 -19.19 10.51 10.89
C VAL A 453 -20.09 9.31 10.59
N VAL A 454 -21.09 9.47 9.71
CA VAL A 454 -21.91 8.35 9.22
C VAL A 454 -21.06 7.28 8.53
N ASN A 455 -19.95 7.65 7.90
CA ASN A 455 -19.04 6.71 7.25
C ASN A 455 -18.00 6.11 8.23
N GLY A 456 -17.95 6.59 9.47
CA GLY A 456 -17.01 6.11 10.49
C GLY A 456 -16.69 7.18 11.52
N PRO A 457 -17.12 7.05 12.78
CA PRO A 457 -16.80 8.02 13.83
C PRO A 457 -15.30 7.99 14.15
N THR A 458 -14.81 9.04 14.81
CA THR A 458 -13.43 9.10 15.31
C THR A 458 -13.17 7.92 16.26
N THR A 459 -12.19 7.09 15.94
CA THR A 459 -11.75 5.96 16.76
C THR A 459 -10.48 6.26 17.56
N CYS A 460 -9.80 7.36 17.24
CA CYS A 460 -8.60 7.78 17.96
C CYS A 460 -8.90 8.14 19.42
N ALA A 461 -8.22 7.46 20.35
CA ALA A 461 -8.40 7.67 21.78
C ALA A 461 -8.10 9.13 22.19
N GLY A 462 -9.02 9.73 22.95
CA GLY A 462 -8.88 11.11 23.44
C GLY A 462 -9.23 12.19 22.40
N ARG A 463 -9.72 11.81 21.22
CA ARG A 463 -10.25 12.74 20.21
C ARG A 463 -11.76 12.54 20.05
N SER A 464 -12.43 13.61 19.68
CA SER A 464 -13.85 13.59 19.28
C SER A 464 -13.98 14.03 17.84
N ASP A 465 -15.12 13.69 17.24
CA ASP A 465 -15.53 14.23 15.95
C ASP A 465 -15.49 15.76 15.95
N ARG A 466 -15.26 16.34 14.78
CA ARG A 466 -15.12 17.78 14.60
C ARG A 466 -16.28 18.34 13.81
N VAL A 467 -16.69 19.58 14.08
CA VAL A 467 -17.65 20.28 13.23
C VAL A 467 -16.93 21.11 12.16
N VAL A 468 -17.15 20.79 10.88
CA VAL A 468 -16.66 21.54 9.72
C VAL A 468 -17.85 21.86 8.83
N GLY A 469 -18.07 23.14 8.48
CA GLY A 469 -19.22 23.51 7.66
C GLY A 469 -20.59 23.16 8.26
N GLY A 470 -20.69 23.02 9.58
CA GLY A 470 -21.90 22.58 10.28
C GLY A 470 -22.14 21.05 10.25
N ARG A 471 -21.21 20.26 9.67
CA ARG A 471 -21.25 18.79 9.67
C ARG A 471 -20.26 18.22 10.66
N ALA A 472 -20.66 17.16 11.38
CA ALA A 472 -19.74 16.37 12.17
C ALA A 472 -18.91 15.49 11.22
N VAL A 473 -17.59 15.63 11.28
CA VAL A 473 -16.63 14.88 10.48
C VAL A 473 -15.67 14.11 11.37
N ASN A 474 -15.27 12.92 10.90
CA ASN A 474 -14.25 12.08 11.51
C ASN A 474 -12.97 12.91 11.74
N ASN A 475 -12.31 12.71 12.87
CA ASN A 475 -11.13 13.45 13.31
C ASN A 475 -9.99 12.51 13.74
N ASP A 476 -9.90 11.34 13.11
CA ASP A 476 -8.77 10.43 13.30
C ASP A 476 -7.46 11.05 12.80
N LEU A 477 -6.37 10.60 13.40
CA LEU A 477 -5.00 10.91 12.99
C LEU A 477 -4.31 9.61 12.60
N LEU A 478 -3.39 9.68 11.65
CA LEU A 478 -2.61 8.52 11.22
C LEU A 478 -1.76 7.99 12.39
N SER A 479 -1.25 8.88 13.25
CA SER A 479 -0.48 8.47 14.43
C SER A 479 -1.25 7.61 15.43
N CYS A 480 -2.58 7.65 15.44
CA CYS A 480 -3.39 6.81 16.33
C CYS A 480 -3.37 5.33 15.93
N PHE A 481 -2.97 5.04 14.69
CA PHE A 481 -2.87 3.70 14.15
C PHE A 481 -1.44 3.16 14.17
N LEU A 482 -0.43 3.95 14.58
CA LEU A 482 0.95 3.47 14.67
C LEU A 482 1.10 2.41 15.77
N ARG A 483 1.85 1.35 15.46
CA ARG A 483 2.12 0.21 16.33
C ARG A 483 3.63 -0.05 16.43
N GLY A 484 4.04 -0.87 17.40
CA GLY A 484 5.43 -1.33 17.50
C GLY A 484 6.51 -0.25 17.66
N GLY A 485 6.15 0.96 18.12
CA GLY A 485 7.07 2.10 18.19
C GLY A 485 7.35 2.76 16.83
N ALA A 486 6.59 2.43 15.79
CA ALA A 486 6.65 3.11 14.51
C ALA A 486 6.30 4.60 14.63
N SER A 487 6.81 5.38 13.70
CA SER A 487 6.55 6.81 13.52
C SER A 487 6.11 7.08 12.09
N LEU A 488 5.55 8.27 11.84
CA LEU A 488 5.25 8.71 10.48
C LEU A 488 6.49 8.71 9.58
N ALA A 489 7.66 9.05 10.14
CA ALA A 489 8.93 9.02 9.44
C ALA A 489 9.42 7.60 9.10
N THR A 490 9.02 6.56 9.85
CA THR A 490 9.42 5.17 9.57
C THR A 490 8.51 4.53 8.54
N ILE A 491 7.19 4.77 8.59
CA ILE A 491 6.26 4.22 7.60
C ILE A 491 6.37 4.90 6.23
N SER A 492 7.02 6.06 6.15
CA SER A 492 7.29 6.77 4.89
C SER A 492 8.66 6.42 4.28
N GLN A 493 9.34 5.37 4.74
CA GLN A 493 10.63 4.95 4.19
C GLN A 493 10.44 3.98 3.02
N ASP A 494 11.39 3.99 2.08
CA ASP A 494 11.41 3.04 0.96
C ASP A 494 11.68 1.59 1.38
N SER A 495 12.28 1.39 2.55
CA SER A 495 12.72 0.07 3.02
C SER A 495 12.63 -0.04 4.54
N GLY A 496 12.63 -1.28 5.06
CA GLY A 496 12.50 -1.54 6.50
C GLY A 496 11.10 -1.32 7.05
N VAL A 497 10.14 -1.03 6.18
CA VAL A 497 8.72 -0.91 6.53
C VAL A 497 8.11 -2.29 6.64
N THR A 498 7.29 -2.51 7.67
CA THR A 498 6.61 -3.79 7.89
C THR A 498 5.15 -3.59 8.20
N THR A 499 4.38 -4.66 8.00
CA THR A 499 2.94 -4.71 8.17
C THR A 499 2.50 -4.54 9.63
N ASP A 500 3.43 -4.69 10.57
CA ASP A 500 3.18 -4.55 12.01
C ASP A 500 3.28 -3.09 12.49
N MET A 501 3.63 -2.15 11.59
CA MET A 501 3.80 -0.74 11.92
C MET A 501 2.46 0.02 12.01
N LEU A 502 1.39 -0.49 11.40
CA LEU A 502 0.05 0.10 11.43
C LEU A 502 -1.00 -0.90 11.92
N ASP A 503 -1.99 -0.37 12.64
CA ASP A 503 -3.19 -1.09 13.08
C ASP A 503 -4.16 -1.27 11.91
N ALA A 504 -4.75 -2.48 11.77
CA ALA A 504 -5.72 -2.81 10.72
C ALA A 504 -6.92 -1.85 10.64
N ARG A 505 -7.31 -1.24 11.76
CA ARG A 505 -8.39 -0.25 11.82
C ARG A 505 -8.10 1.03 11.05
N VAL A 506 -6.86 1.25 10.59
CA VAL A 506 -6.54 2.39 9.69
C VAL A 506 -7.36 2.32 8.41
N LEU A 507 -7.62 1.11 7.91
CA LEU A 507 -8.40 0.86 6.69
C LEU A 507 -9.89 1.16 6.88
N ASP A 508 -10.40 1.10 8.11
CA ASP A 508 -11.80 1.41 8.44
C ASP A 508 -12.04 2.93 8.61
N SER A 509 -10.98 3.74 8.62
CA SER A 509 -11.12 5.19 8.76
C SER A 509 -11.51 5.82 7.43
N PRO A 510 -12.55 6.69 7.38
CA PRO A 510 -12.93 7.38 6.14
C PRO A 510 -11.84 8.33 5.59
N ARG A 511 -10.81 8.59 6.39
CA ARG A 511 -9.62 9.38 6.03
C ARG A 511 -8.56 8.57 5.27
N PHE A 512 -8.61 7.25 5.33
CA PHE A 512 -7.76 6.39 4.53
C PHE A 512 -8.24 6.41 3.08
N VAL A 513 -7.29 6.61 2.16
CA VAL A 513 -7.54 6.72 0.73
C VAL A 513 -6.37 6.16 -0.07
N TRP A 514 -6.62 5.79 -1.32
CA TRP A 514 -5.60 5.46 -2.29
C TRP A 514 -5.49 6.53 -3.37
N LEU A 515 -4.26 6.79 -3.79
CA LEU A 515 -3.94 7.79 -4.79
C LEU A 515 -3.16 7.16 -5.94
N PRO A 516 -3.59 7.32 -7.21
CA PRO A 516 -2.73 7.01 -8.34
C PRO A 516 -1.47 7.86 -8.32
N LEU A 517 -0.33 7.20 -8.47
CA LEU A 517 0.97 7.82 -8.70
C LEU A 517 1.21 7.89 -10.21
N VAL A 518 1.58 9.04 -10.74
CA VAL A 518 1.86 9.24 -12.18
C VAL A 518 3.28 9.75 -12.38
N VAL A 519 3.83 9.64 -13.58
CA VAL A 519 5.16 10.23 -13.88
C VAL A 519 5.09 11.74 -13.66
N ALA A 520 5.97 12.27 -12.81
CA ALA A 520 6.06 13.70 -12.54
C ALA A 520 6.24 14.47 -13.85
N THR A 521 5.24 15.27 -14.16
CA THR A 521 5.31 16.29 -15.19
C THR A 521 5.42 17.63 -14.50
N ASP A 522 6.25 18.50 -15.07
CA ASP A 522 6.38 19.89 -14.65
C ASP A 522 5.04 20.63 -14.70
N ARG A 523 4.10 20.12 -15.51
CA ARG A 523 2.68 20.43 -15.46
C ARG A 523 1.92 19.17 -15.83
N ALA A 524 0.85 18.85 -15.11
CA ALA A 524 -0.19 18.05 -15.74
C ALA A 524 -0.72 18.84 -16.94
N GLN A 525 -0.17 18.54 -18.11
CA GLN A 525 -0.75 18.96 -19.36
C GLN A 525 -2.14 18.31 -19.43
N LYS A 526 -3.06 18.90 -20.18
CA LYS A 526 -4.42 18.36 -20.41
C LYS A 526 -4.44 17.01 -21.15
N ASP A 527 -3.33 16.30 -21.14
CA ASP A 527 -3.15 15.00 -21.75
C ASP A 527 -3.26 13.92 -20.68
N PHE A 528 -3.65 12.73 -21.11
CA PHE A 528 -3.72 11.56 -20.23
C PHE A 528 -2.34 11.15 -19.74
N GLN A 529 -2.22 10.87 -18.45
CA GLN A 529 -0.99 10.47 -17.80
C GLN A 529 -1.05 9.00 -17.39
N PRO A 530 0.00 8.22 -17.65
CA PRO A 530 0.01 6.82 -17.27
C PRO A 530 0.16 6.67 -15.76
N ILE A 531 -0.66 5.80 -15.18
CA ILE A 531 -0.56 5.42 -13.76
C ILE A 531 0.68 4.53 -13.60
N LEU A 532 1.57 4.87 -12.68
CA LEU A 532 2.75 4.09 -12.32
C LEU A 532 2.46 3.04 -11.26
N ASP A 533 1.76 3.45 -10.20
CA ASP A 533 1.40 2.61 -9.05
C ASP A 533 0.26 3.32 -8.29
N PHE A 534 -0.22 2.70 -7.22
CA PHE A 534 -1.08 3.35 -6.23
C PHE A 534 -0.34 3.45 -4.90
N VAL A 535 -0.49 4.59 -4.24
CA VAL A 535 0.08 4.81 -2.91
C VAL A 535 -1.04 5.05 -1.89
N PRO A 536 -0.96 4.43 -0.70
CA PRO A 536 -1.90 4.73 0.36
C PRO A 536 -1.59 6.09 0.94
N ALA A 537 -2.64 6.81 1.28
CA ALA A 537 -2.56 8.09 1.93
C ALA A 537 -3.61 8.21 3.03
N PHE A 538 -3.34 9.10 3.97
CA PHE A 538 -4.28 9.42 5.04
C PHE A 538 -4.54 10.92 5.03
N ILE A 539 -5.80 11.35 5.03
CA ILE A 539 -6.16 12.76 5.11
C ILE A 539 -5.86 13.25 6.53
N THR A 540 -4.76 13.98 6.71
CA THR A 540 -4.28 14.47 8.01
C THR A 540 -3.37 15.69 7.83
N SER A 541 -3.28 16.53 8.86
CA SER A 541 -2.29 17.62 8.93
C SER A 541 -0.97 17.18 9.56
N GLU A 542 -0.80 15.90 9.85
CA GLU A 542 0.43 15.38 10.44
C GLU A 542 1.59 15.39 9.44
N THR A 543 2.79 15.55 9.97
CA THR A 543 4.04 15.51 9.20
C THR A 543 5.01 14.57 9.89
N THR A 544 6.12 14.24 9.24
CA THR A 544 7.15 13.35 9.81
C THR A 544 7.73 13.85 11.14
N THR A 545 7.56 15.14 11.47
CA THR A 545 8.05 15.77 12.71
C THR A 545 6.95 16.10 13.72
N VAL A 546 5.69 16.04 13.33
CA VAL A 546 4.54 16.45 14.14
C VAL A 546 3.67 15.24 14.46
N ASN A 547 3.74 14.76 15.70
CA ASN A 547 2.92 13.64 16.18
C ASN A 547 1.76 14.14 17.07
N GLY A 548 0.52 13.79 16.72
CA GLY A 548 -0.65 13.70 17.61
C GLY A 548 -1.16 14.98 18.28
N ALA A 549 -0.37 15.59 19.17
CA ALA A 549 -0.83 16.61 20.11
C ALA A 549 -0.82 18.04 19.57
N SER A 550 -0.03 18.33 18.54
CA SER A 550 0.10 19.67 17.94
C SER A 550 -0.52 19.77 16.54
N THR A 551 -1.37 18.80 16.17
CA THR A 551 -2.08 18.86 14.89
C THR A 551 -3.03 20.06 14.88
N PRO A 552 -2.95 20.92 13.85
CA PRO A 552 -3.87 22.03 13.69
C PRO A 552 -5.34 21.57 13.72
N ALA A 553 -6.23 22.45 14.15
CA ALA A 553 -7.66 22.14 14.27
C ALA A 553 -8.24 21.59 12.95
N GLU A 554 -7.67 22.00 11.81
CA GLU A 554 -8.04 21.64 10.45
C GLU A 554 -8.02 20.13 10.17
N ASN A 555 -7.09 19.38 10.78
CA ASN A 555 -6.84 17.94 10.55
C ASN A 555 -7.08 17.50 9.08
N GLY A 556 -6.17 17.85 8.18
CA GLY A 556 -6.21 17.44 6.78
C GLY A 556 -7.10 18.28 5.88
N VAL A 557 -8.09 19.04 6.40
CA VAL A 557 -9.00 19.84 5.57
C VAL A 557 -9.15 21.26 6.11
N GLU A 558 -8.57 22.22 5.40
CA GLU A 558 -8.72 23.66 5.65
C GLU A 558 -9.81 24.21 4.74
N VAL A 559 -10.83 24.85 5.32
CA VAL A 559 -12.00 25.37 4.59
C VAL A 559 -12.07 26.89 4.66
N ASN A 560 -12.56 27.52 3.59
CA ASN A 560 -12.88 28.94 3.53
C ASN A 560 -14.31 29.10 3.00
N GLY A 561 -15.28 29.23 3.91
CA GLY A 561 -16.70 29.17 3.57
C GLY A 561 -17.09 27.77 3.10
N ASN A 562 -17.72 27.68 1.92
CA ASN A 562 -18.17 26.42 1.31
C ASN A 562 -17.14 25.88 0.28
N SER A 563 -15.86 26.12 0.55
CA SER A 563 -14.77 25.68 -0.33
C SER A 563 -13.67 25.12 0.54
N VAL A 564 -13.16 23.94 0.17
CA VAL A 564 -11.84 23.50 0.65
C VAL A 564 -10.84 24.47 0.08
N LYS A 565 -9.92 24.94 0.91
CA LYS A 565 -8.79 25.80 0.55
C LYS A 565 -7.52 24.96 0.41
N VAL A 566 -7.27 24.09 1.38
CA VAL A 566 -6.14 23.16 1.38
C VAL A 566 -6.63 21.80 1.85
N ILE A 567 -6.27 20.77 1.11
CA ILE A 567 -6.31 19.39 1.58
C ILE A 567 -4.88 18.91 1.83
N ARG A 568 -4.66 18.32 3.00
CA ARG A 568 -3.37 17.76 3.40
C ARG A 568 -3.53 16.26 3.59
N LEU A 569 -2.61 15.51 3.00
CA LEU A 569 -2.53 14.07 3.17
C LEU A 569 -1.13 13.69 3.62
N PHE A 570 -1.03 12.50 4.20
CA PHE A 570 0.24 11.85 4.45
C PHE A 570 0.26 10.56 3.65
N ALA A 571 1.05 10.53 2.57
CA ALA A 571 1.29 9.33 1.79
C ALA A 571 2.37 8.48 2.49
N PHE A 572 2.25 7.16 2.45
CA PHE A 572 3.20 6.27 3.13
C PHE A 572 3.40 4.97 2.34
N ASN A 573 4.39 4.19 2.75
CA ASN A 573 4.73 2.95 2.06
C ASN A 573 3.61 1.92 2.24
N LYS A 574 3.13 1.33 1.13
CA LYS A 574 2.07 0.32 1.15
C LYS A 574 2.44 -0.92 1.95
N ASP A 575 3.73 -1.21 2.13
CA ASP A 575 4.21 -2.29 2.99
C ASP A 575 3.95 -2.02 4.48
N ALA A 576 3.66 -0.77 4.87
CA ALA A 576 3.25 -0.42 6.23
C ALA A 576 1.83 -0.86 6.50
N LEU A 577 1.02 -1.02 5.45
CA LEU A 577 -0.35 -1.45 5.64
C LEU A 577 -0.33 -2.83 6.28
N PRO A 578 -1.13 -3.02 7.33
CA PRO A 578 -1.28 -4.33 7.90
C PRO A 578 -1.74 -5.23 6.79
N VAL A 579 -1.02 -6.33 6.61
CA VAL A 579 -1.59 -7.48 5.91
C VAL A 579 -2.75 -7.86 6.82
N ALA A 580 -3.96 -7.42 6.47
CA ALA A 580 -5.13 -7.86 7.16
C ALA A 580 -5.03 -9.40 7.25
N GLU A 581 -5.70 -10.00 8.22
CA GLU A 581 -5.95 -11.44 8.15
C GLU A 581 -6.59 -11.82 6.79
N ARG A 582 -7.10 -10.82 6.07
CA ARG A 582 -7.62 -10.78 4.70
C ARG A 582 -6.70 -10.17 3.62
N SER A 583 -5.42 -9.86 3.82
CA SER A 583 -4.55 -9.30 2.74
C SER A 583 -3.68 -10.39 2.08
N PRO A 584 -3.27 -10.28 0.82
CA PRO A 584 -2.47 -11.31 0.15
C PRO A 584 -1.10 -11.53 0.81
N THR A 585 -0.67 -12.78 0.96
CA THR A 585 0.62 -13.17 1.57
C THR A 585 1.65 -13.69 0.56
N THR A 586 1.36 -13.58 -0.75
CA THR A 586 2.27 -14.00 -1.82
C THR A 586 2.63 -12.82 -2.71
N SER A 587 3.92 -12.67 -2.99
CA SER A 587 4.45 -11.64 -3.88
C SER A 587 4.06 -11.92 -5.33
N TYR A 588 3.41 -10.94 -5.97
CA TYR A 588 2.95 -11.02 -7.36
C TYR A 588 4.06 -10.73 -8.37
N ARG A 589 3.88 -11.28 -9.58
CA ARG A 589 4.56 -10.86 -10.81
C ARG A 589 3.53 -10.29 -11.81
N PRO A 590 3.51 -8.97 -12.06
CA PRO A 590 2.57 -8.30 -12.98
C PRO A 590 2.50 -8.87 -14.39
N GLU A 591 3.56 -9.52 -14.83
CA GLU A 591 3.67 -10.14 -16.15
C GLU A 591 2.66 -11.28 -16.38
N LEU A 592 2.09 -11.88 -15.32
CA LEU A 592 1.27 -13.08 -15.44
C LEU A 592 -0.24 -12.82 -15.50
N GLY A 593 -0.71 -11.59 -15.21
CA GLY A 593 -2.14 -11.24 -15.28
C GLY A 593 -3.08 -12.12 -14.45
N ARG A 594 -2.55 -12.87 -13.47
CA ARG A 594 -3.31 -13.86 -12.69
C ARG A 594 -3.66 -13.32 -11.29
N PRO A 595 -4.89 -13.58 -10.80
CA PRO A 595 -5.31 -13.18 -9.46
C PRO A 595 -4.47 -13.88 -8.38
N LEU A 596 -4.22 -13.17 -7.28
CA LEU A 596 -3.57 -13.74 -6.09
C LEU A 596 -4.57 -14.61 -5.34
N VAL A 597 -4.11 -15.77 -4.87
CA VAL A 597 -4.94 -16.77 -4.21
C VAL A 597 -4.37 -17.05 -2.82
N ARG A 598 -5.15 -16.78 -1.77
CA ARG A 598 -4.75 -17.00 -0.37
C ARG A 598 -5.73 -17.91 0.35
N LEU A 599 -5.22 -18.84 1.17
CA LEU A 599 -6.02 -19.54 2.18
C LEU A 599 -6.37 -18.58 3.32
N VAL A 600 -7.67 -18.42 3.54
CA VAL A 600 -8.29 -17.64 4.62
C VAL A 600 -8.98 -18.65 5.54
N GLY A 601 -8.18 -19.55 6.11
CA GLY A 601 -8.65 -20.65 6.97
C GLY A 601 -8.82 -20.23 8.41
#